data_AF-A0A1I1F5J2-F1
#
_entry.id   AF-A0A1I1F5J2-F1
#
_cell.length_a   1.000
_cell.length_b   1.000
_cell.length_c   1.000
_cell.angle_alpha   90.00
_cell.angle_beta   90.00
_cell.angle_gamma   90.00
#
_symmetry.space_group_name_H-M   'P 1'
#
loop_
_entity.id
_entity.type
_entity.pdbx_description
1 polymer ?
#
loop_
_entity_poly.entity_id
_entity_poly.type
_entity_poly.pdbx_seq_one_letter_code
_entity_poly.pdbx_strand_id
1 'polypeptide(L)'
;MYQRVNLAATAVDGPTGPLPPELAGLDDASLADLSWVGAPLDALYGGYGYWPLEISDPDFDPATETLTDDLTDVTPVAGRKVATAKRSKRALTAEEIAARQPRPHVLSKMQFIRLVQTAGGVTDALLVQADAEPLLKPFWVKFTMTTEMQRDDVDTQAGLGALAALGLLPNGTQAILDAWPTG
;
A
#
# COMPACT_ATOMS: atom_id res chain seq x y z
N MET A 1 1.48 18.38 -17.44
CA MET A 1 0.61 17.64 -18.37
C MET A 1 -0.41 18.63 -18.92
N TYR A 2 -0.81 18.47 -20.18
CA TYR A 2 -1.76 19.37 -20.84
C TYR A 2 -2.94 18.58 -21.40
N GLN A 3 -4.07 19.27 -21.53
CA GLN A 3 -5.25 18.80 -22.25
C GLN A 3 -5.47 19.68 -23.47
N ARG A 4 -5.62 19.07 -24.65
CA ARG A 4 -6.07 19.79 -25.83
C ARG A 4 -7.57 20.09 -25.69
N VAL A 5 -7.94 21.35 -25.90
CA VAL A 5 -9.30 21.86 -25.74
C VAL A 5 -9.73 22.53 -27.04
N ASN A 6 -10.88 22.12 -27.58
CA ASN A 6 -11.55 22.85 -28.66
C ASN A 6 -12.12 24.14 -28.08
N LEU A 7 -11.63 25.30 -28.54
CA LEU A 7 -11.98 26.59 -27.95
C LEU A 7 -13.42 27.01 -28.26
N ALA A 8 -13.96 26.59 -29.41
CA ALA A 8 -15.32 26.92 -29.81
C ALA A 8 -16.36 26.16 -28.97
N ALA A 9 -16.12 24.88 -28.71
CA ALA A 9 -17.00 24.04 -27.90
C ALA A 9 -16.69 24.10 -26.39
N THR A 10 -15.51 24.62 -26.01
CA THR A 10 -14.95 24.48 -24.66
C THR A 10 -15.02 23.02 -24.20
N ALA A 11 -14.53 22.12 -25.05
CA ALA A 11 -14.60 20.68 -24.84
C ALA A 11 -13.21 20.05 -24.99
N VAL A 12 -12.93 19.02 -24.20
CA VAL A 12 -11.70 18.23 -24.35
C VAL A 12 -11.68 17.56 -25.72
N ASP A 13 -10.52 17.51 -26.35
CA ASP A 13 -10.34 16.86 -27.64
C ASP A 13 -9.04 16.05 -27.66
N GLY A 14 -9.17 14.74 -27.43
CA GLY A 14 -8.06 13.80 -27.35
C GLY A 14 -7.54 13.56 -25.92
N PRO A 15 -6.54 12.68 -25.78
CA PRO A 15 -6.00 12.29 -24.48
C PRO A 15 -5.16 13.40 -23.84
N THR A 16 -5.08 13.39 -22.51
CA THR A 16 -4.11 14.17 -21.74
C THR A 16 -2.68 13.70 -22.04
N GLY A 17 -1.72 14.61 -22.09
CA GLY A 17 -0.33 14.21 -22.39
C GLY A 17 0.72 15.30 -22.20
N PRO A 18 1.98 15.02 -22.56
CA PRO A 18 2.98 16.07 -22.71
C PRO A 18 2.58 17.03 -23.83
N LEU A 19 3.12 18.24 -23.78
CA LEU A 19 2.93 19.22 -24.85
C LEU A 19 3.65 18.74 -26.12
N PRO A 20 3.06 18.92 -27.33
CA PRO A 20 3.77 18.68 -28.58
C PRO A 20 5.11 19.46 -28.63
N PRO A 21 6.22 18.85 -29.09
CA PRO A 21 7.53 19.49 -29.11
C PRO A 21 7.57 20.85 -29.82
N GLU A 22 6.77 21.03 -30.87
CA GLU A 22 6.65 22.26 -31.65
C GLU A 22 6.00 23.42 -30.89
N LEU A 23 5.26 23.12 -29.82
CA LEU A 23 4.67 24.12 -28.92
C LEU A 23 5.56 24.35 -27.67
N ALA A 24 6.65 23.60 -27.52
CA ALA A 24 7.53 23.73 -26.36
C ALA A 24 8.20 25.12 -26.33
N GLY A 25 8.16 25.75 -25.15
CA GLY A 25 8.73 27.08 -24.93
C GLY A 25 7.77 28.25 -25.18
N LEU A 26 6.55 27.99 -25.66
CA LEU A 26 5.48 28.98 -25.65
C LEU A 26 5.00 29.24 -24.22
N ASP A 27 4.53 30.46 -23.95
CA ASP A 27 3.92 30.82 -22.68
C ASP A 27 2.48 30.29 -22.56
N ASP A 28 1.98 30.22 -21.32
CA ASP A 28 0.64 29.68 -21.02
C ASP A 28 -0.49 30.43 -21.75
N ALA A 29 -0.33 31.73 -22.00
CA ALA A 29 -1.34 32.52 -22.70
C ALA A 29 -1.41 32.15 -24.18
N SER A 30 -0.26 31.95 -24.81
CA SER A 30 -0.12 31.51 -26.21
C SER A 30 -0.59 30.06 -26.38
N LEU A 31 -0.33 29.19 -25.39
CA LEU A 31 -0.83 27.82 -25.37
C LEU A 31 -2.34 27.75 -25.16
N ALA A 32 -2.90 28.65 -24.34
CA ALA A 32 -4.33 28.67 -24.02
C ALA A 32 -5.22 29.01 -25.23
N ASP A 33 -4.67 29.69 -26.22
CA ASP A 33 -5.34 30.06 -27.47
C ASP A 33 -4.36 30.06 -28.64
N LEU A 34 -4.41 29.01 -29.48
CA LEU A 34 -3.56 28.89 -30.66
C LEU A 34 -4.21 29.48 -31.92
N SER A 35 -5.25 30.33 -31.81
CA SER A 35 -5.88 30.95 -32.99
C SER A 35 -4.93 31.87 -33.78
N TRP A 36 -3.76 32.20 -33.23
CA TRP A 36 -2.73 33.00 -33.88
C TRP A 36 -1.80 32.18 -34.78
N VAL A 37 -1.80 30.85 -34.69
CA VAL A 37 -0.89 30.02 -35.49
C VAL A 37 -1.27 30.10 -36.98
N GLY A 38 -0.31 30.48 -37.81
CA GLY A 38 -0.49 30.52 -39.27
C GLY A 38 -0.24 29.16 -39.93
N ALA A 39 -0.36 29.14 -41.26
CA ALA A 39 0.05 27.97 -42.04
C ALA A 39 1.55 27.67 -41.80
N PRO A 40 1.96 26.39 -41.69
CA PRO A 40 1.13 25.19 -41.85
C PRO A 40 0.45 24.68 -40.57
N LEU A 41 0.74 25.28 -39.41
CA LEU A 41 0.30 24.80 -38.10
C LEU A 41 -1.21 24.98 -37.86
N ASP A 42 -1.83 25.94 -38.55
CA ASP A 42 -3.29 26.18 -38.50
C ASP A 42 -4.11 24.90 -38.79
N ALA A 43 -3.64 24.03 -39.71
CA ALA A 43 -4.32 22.79 -40.02
C ALA A 43 -4.34 21.77 -38.86
N LEU A 44 -3.40 21.89 -37.91
CA LEU A 44 -3.26 20.99 -36.76
C LEU A 44 -3.82 21.59 -35.47
N TYR A 45 -3.72 22.91 -35.31
CA TYR A 45 -3.97 23.60 -34.04
C TYR A 45 -5.00 24.73 -34.13
N GLY A 46 -5.44 25.11 -35.34
CA GLY A 46 -6.45 26.14 -35.54
C GLY A 46 -7.73 25.84 -34.75
N GLY A 47 -8.13 26.77 -33.88
CA GLY A 47 -9.31 26.63 -33.03
C GLY A 47 -9.11 25.78 -31.75
N TYR A 48 -7.88 25.41 -31.43
CA TYR A 48 -7.54 24.66 -30.23
C TYR A 48 -6.65 25.46 -29.26
N GLY A 49 -6.62 25.02 -28.00
CA GLY A 49 -5.62 25.40 -27.02
C GLY A 49 -5.12 24.18 -26.26
N TYR A 50 -3.95 24.29 -25.64
CA TYR A 50 -3.41 23.31 -24.71
C TYR A 50 -3.45 23.89 -23.31
N TRP A 51 -4.39 23.43 -22.50
CA TRP A 51 -4.61 23.95 -21.15
C TRP A 51 -3.86 23.08 -20.13
N PRO A 52 -3.13 23.67 -19.18
CA PRO A 52 -2.47 22.90 -18.13
C PRO A 52 -3.49 22.14 -17.29
N LEU A 53 -3.09 20.95 -16.85
CA LEU A 53 -3.97 20.05 -16.11
C LEU A 53 -3.77 20.19 -14.61
N GLU A 54 -4.86 20.47 -13.89
CA GLU A 54 -4.93 20.41 -12.43
C GLU A 54 -5.49 19.04 -12.03
N ILE A 55 -4.65 18.22 -11.39
CA ILE A 55 -5.00 16.86 -10.99
C ILE A 55 -5.34 16.84 -9.50
N SER A 56 -6.47 16.21 -9.18
CA SER A 56 -6.90 15.97 -7.80
C SER A 56 -7.09 14.48 -7.54
N ASP A 57 -7.01 14.10 -6.28
CA ASP A 57 -7.23 12.72 -5.85
C ASP A 57 -8.67 12.55 -5.38
N PRO A 58 -9.34 11.45 -5.74
CA PRO A 58 -10.59 11.09 -5.10
C PRO A 58 -10.32 10.59 -3.67
N ASP A 59 -11.37 10.59 -2.83
CA ASP A 59 -11.33 9.87 -1.56
C ASP A 59 -11.13 8.36 -1.82
N PHE A 60 -10.13 7.77 -1.17
CA PHE A 60 -9.83 6.34 -1.27
C PHE A 60 -9.29 5.79 0.06
N ASP A 61 -9.49 4.49 0.27
CA ASP A 61 -8.95 3.78 1.42
C ASP A 61 -7.57 3.17 1.07
N PRO A 62 -6.45 3.66 1.63
CA PRO A 62 -5.13 3.13 1.31
C PRO A 62 -4.91 1.69 1.78
N ALA A 63 -5.77 1.14 2.65
CA ALA A 63 -5.70 -0.27 3.05
C ALA A 63 -6.24 -1.22 1.97
N THR A 64 -7.16 -0.77 1.13
CA THR A 64 -7.90 -1.62 0.17
C THR A 64 -7.87 -1.10 -1.26
N GLU A 65 -7.39 0.12 -1.49
CA GLU A 65 -7.35 0.79 -2.78
C GLU A 65 -5.96 1.40 -3.06
N THR A 66 -5.71 1.69 -4.34
CA THR A 66 -4.56 2.46 -4.81
C THR A 66 -4.99 3.41 -5.91
N LEU A 67 -4.32 4.56 -6.00
CA LEU A 67 -4.47 5.47 -7.13
C LEU A 67 -3.72 4.90 -8.34
N THR A 68 -4.26 5.14 -9.53
CA THR A 68 -3.59 4.89 -10.82
C THR A 68 -3.27 6.23 -11.49
N ASP A 69 -2.37 6.20 -12.47
CA ASP A 69 -2.03 7.38 -13.28
C ASP A 69 -3.11 7.69 -14.32
N ASP A 70 -4.14 6.85 -14.45
CA ASP A 70 -5.25 7.08 -15.35
C ASP A 70 -6.10 8.26 -14.84
N LEU A 71 -6.42 9.17 -15.75
CA LEU A 71 -7.17 10.38 -15.43
C LEU A 71 -8.63 10.27 -15.90
N THR A 72 -9.54 10.68 -15.05
CA THR A 72 -10.98 10.71 -15.27
C THR A 72 -11.54 12.10 -15.02
N ASP A 73 -12.80 12.33 -15.41
CA ASP A 73 -13.53 13.60 -15.20
C ASP A 73 -12.81 14.84 -15.78
N VAL A 74 -12.10 14.69 -16.90
CA VAL A 74 -11.34 15.80 -17.49
C VAL A 74 -12.30 16.89 -17.97
N THR A 75 -12.27 18.05 -17.30
CA THR A 75 -13.21 19.14 -17.51
C THR A 75 -12.48 20.46 -17.73
N PRO A 76 -12.73 21.17 -18.85
CA PRO A 76 -12.14 22.47 -19.11
C PRO A 76 -12.80 23.57 -18.24
N VAL A 77 -11.98 24.46 -17.68
CA VAL A 77 -12.41 25.62 -16.87
C VAL A 77 -12.06 26.91 -17.61
N ALA A 78 -12.96 27.33 -18.51
CA ALA A 78 -12.70 28.41 -19.47
C ALA A 78 -12.20 29.72 -18.86
N GLY A 79 -12.75 30.14 -17.71
CA GLY A 79 -12.35 31.39 -17.06
C GLY A 79 -10.91 31.40 -16.53
N ARG A 80 -10.31 30.21 -16.36
CA ARG A 80 -8.94 30.03 -15.86
C ARG A 80 -7.99 29.49 -16.92
N LYS A 81 -8.51 29.05 -18.07
CA LYS A 81 -7.76 28.35 -19.14
C LYS A 81 -6.94 27.16 -18.61
N VAL A 82 -7.52 26.44 -17.65
CA VAL A 82 -6.99 25.18 -17.11
C VAL A 82 -8.00 24.07 -17.34
N ALA A 83 -7.57 22.83 -17.39
CA ALA A 83 -8.47 21.68 -17.31
C ALA A 83 -8.26 20.95 -15.98
N THR A 84 -9.33 20.50 -15.33
CA THR A 84 -9.25 19.72 -14.10
C THR A 84 -9.45 18.25 -14.40
N ALA A 85 -8.74 17.37 -13.72
CA ALA A 85 -8.94 15.92 -13.80
C ALA A 85 -8.84 15.27 -12.41
N LYS A 86 -9.35 14.05 -12.31
CA LYS A 86 -9.20 13.21 -11.13
C LYS A 86 -8.35 11.99 -11.46
N ARG A 87 -7.44 11.60 -10.58
CA ARG A 87 -6.82 10.27 -10.68
C ARG A 87 -7.87 9.19 -10.47
N SER A 88 -7.72 8.10 -11.18
CA SER A 88 -8.55 6.92 -11.00
C SER A 88 -8.06 6.14 -9.79
N LYS A 89 -8.94 5.34 -9.21
CA LYS A 89 -8.59 4.40 -8.16
C LYS A 89 -8.95 2.97 -8.57
N ARG A 90 -8.17 2.04 -8.05
CA ARG A 90 -8.35 0.60 -8.26
C ARG A 90 -8.36 -0.10 -6.91
N ALA A 91 -9.23 -1.09 -6.75
CA ALA A 91 -9.18 -2.01 -5.62
C ALA A 91 -7.93 -2.90 -5.69
N LEU A 92 -7.26 -3.03 -4.55
CA LEU A 92 -6.14 -3.95 -4.39
C LEU A 92 -6.62 -5.41 -4.49
N THR A 93 -5.77 -6.27 -5.03
CA THR A 93 -6.00 -7.71 -4.97
C THR A 93 -5.81 -8.22 -3.54
N ALA A 94 -6.34 -9.41 -3.24
CA ALA A 94 -6.14 -10.03 -1.93
C ALA A 94 -4.64 -10.24 -1.60
N GLU A 95 -3.82 -10.53 -2.63
CA GLU A 95 -2.37 -10.67 -2.48
C GLU A 95 -1.70 -9.33 -2.17
N GLU A 96 -2.10 -8.25 -2.85
CA GLU A 96 -1.60 -6.88 -2.58
C GLU A 96 -1.98 -6.43 -1.16
N ILE A 97 -3.20 -6.74 -0.70
CA ILE A 97 -3.64 -6.46 0.66
C ILE A 97 -2.81 -7.27 1.66
N ALA A 98 -2.63 -8.58 1.43
CA ALA A 98 -1.84 -9.44 2.31
C ALA A 98 -0.36 -8.98 2.38
N ALA A 99 0.21 -8.51 1.26
CA ALA A 99 1.56 -7.98 1.22
C ALA A 99 1.72 -6.66 2.00
N ARG A 100 0.63 -5.88 2.17
CA ARG A 100 0.59 -4.66 2.99
C ARG A 100 0.35 -4.93 4.48
N GLN A 101 -0.13 -6.11 4.85
CA GLN A 101 -0.27 -6.45 6.26
C GLN A 101 1.11 -6.55 6.91
N PRO A 102 1.29 -5.95 8.09
CA PRO A 102 2.59 -5.96 8.76
C PRO A 102 2.95 -7.41 9.10
N ARG A 103 4.13 -7.84 8.67
CA ARG A 103 4.53 -9.23 8.82
C ARG A 103 4.95 -9.48 10.27
N PRO A 104 4.58 -10.63 10.86
CA PRO A 104 5.10 -11.00 12.17
C PRO A 104 6.63 -10.99 12.16
N HIS A 105 7.25 -10.31 13.12
CA HIS A 105 8.68 -10.32 13.30
C HIS A 105 9.17 -11.70 13.64
N VAL A 106 10.32 -12.06 13.08
CA VAL A 106 11.05 -13.24 13.50
C VAL A 106 11.70 -12.93 14.85
N LEU A 107 11.49 -13.81 15.83
CA LEU A 107 12.00 -13.62 17.19
C LEU A 107 13.22 -14.50 17.42
N SER A 108 14.24 -13.96 18.08
CA SER A 108 15.23 -14.81 18.74
C SER A 108 14.57 -15.64 19.84
N LYS A 109 15.22 -16.74 20.24
CA LYS A 109 14.76 -17.58 21.36
C LYS A 109 14.44 -16.79 22.62
N MET A 110 15.31 -15.85 22.99
CA MET A 110 15.10 -15.02 24.19
C MET A 110 13.93 -14.05 24.04
N GLN A 111 13.71 -13.50 22.85
CA GLN A 111 12.53 -12.67 22.59
C GLN A 111 11.24 -13.50 22.67
N PHE A 112 11.26 -14.72 22.14
CA PHE A 112 10.14 -15.65 22.26
C PHE A 112 9.85 -16.02 23.72
N ILE A 113 10.87 -16.38 24.51
CA ILE A 113 10.68 -16.66 25.95
C ILE A 113 10.08 -15.44 26.66
N ARG A 114 10.60 -14.23 26.41
CA ARG A 114 10.03 -13.01 26.99
C ARG A 114 8.59 -12.81 26.59
N LEU A 115 8.24 -13.04 25.32
CA LEU A 115 6.85 -12.92 24.83
C LEU A 115 5.93 -13.93 25.53
N VAL A 116 6.37 -15.19 25.67
CA VAL A 116 5.61 -16.22 26.38
C VAL A 116 5.42 -15.86 27.85
N GLN A 117 6.43 -15.29 28.50
CA GLN A 117 6.32 -14.83 29.89
C GLN A 117 5.36 -13.65 30.04
N THR A 118 5.49 -12.62 29.20
CA THR A 118 4.69 -11.39 29.31
C THR A 118 3.26 -11.57 28.82
N ALA A 119 3.08 -12.11 27.61
CA ALA A 119 1.77 -12.27 26.99
C ALA A 119 1.10 -13.57 27.41
N GLY A 120 1.84 -14.67 27.48
CA GLY A 120 1.33 -15.98 27.90
C GLY A 120 1.13 -16.13 29.40
N GLY A 121 1.69 -15.22 30.21
CA GLY A 121 1.60 -15.25 31.68
C GLY A 121 2.52 -16.29 32.32
N VAL A 122 3.53 -16.76 31.59
CA VAL A 122 4.44 -17.80 32.08
C VAL A 122 5.44 -17.22 33.09
N THR A 123 5.51 -17.81 34.27
CA THR A 123 6.51 -17.46 35.28
C THR A 123 7.76 -18.34 35.14
N ASP A 124 8.89 -17.96 35.74
CA ASP A 124 10.10 -18.79 35.73
C ASP A 124 9.85 -20.21 36.30
N ALA A 125 9.02 -20.33 37.34
CA ALA A 125 8.62 -21.63 37.88
C ALA A 125 7.88 -22.50 36.85
N LEU A 126 7.03 -21.90 36.01
CA LEU A 126 6.33 -22.61 34.94
C LEU A 126 7.26 -22.97 33.80
N LEU A 127 8.30 -22.17 33.51
CA LEU A 127 9.34 -22.55 32.55
C LEU A 127 10.15 -23.76 33.03
N VAL A 128 10.53 -23.79 34.31
CA VAL A 128 11.21 -24.95 34.90
C VAL A 128 10.31 -26.19 34.87
N GLN A 129 9.03 -26.03 35.17
CA GLN A 129 8.05 -27.11 35.04
C GLN A 129 7.93 -27.60 33.59
N ALA A 130 7.90 -26.68 32.63
CA ALA A 130 7.82 -26.99 31.20
C ALA A 130 9.07 -27.74 30.70
N ASP A 131 10.27 -27.38 31.18
CA ASP A 131 11.53 -28.07 30.87
C ASP A 131 11.54 -29.51 31.40
N ALA A 132 10.96 -29.72 32.59
CA ALA A 132 10.87 -31.05 33.20
C ALA A 132 9.81 -31.96 32.56
N GLU A 133 8.87 -31.41 31.77
CA GLU A 133 7.72 -32.14 31.25
C GLU A 133 8.09 -33.08 30.07
N PRO A 134 7.93 -34.42 30.23
CA PRO A 134 8.28 -35.37 29.18
C PRO A 134 7.59 -35.13 27.82
N LEU A 135 6.35 -34.65 27.81
CA LEU A 135 5.61 -34.38 26.58
C LEU A 135 6.18 -33.21 25.77
N LEU A 136 6.94 -32.32 26.40
CA LEU A 136 7.57 -31.16 25.75
C LEU A 136 9.00 -31.44 25.25
N LYS A 137 9.57 -32.62 25.52
CA LYS A 137 10.92 -32.96 25.03
C LYS A 137 11.13 -32.75 23.53
N PRO A 138 10.19 -33.14 22.64
CA PRO A 138 10.35 -32.88 21.20
C PRO A 138 10.36 -31.38 20.87
N PHE A 139 9.55 -30.58 21.58
CA PHE A 139 9.54 -29.13 21.43
C PHE A 139 10.89 -28.53 21.84
N TRP A 140 11.44 -28.90 22.99
CA TRP A 140 12.72 -28.37 23.48
C TRP A 140 13.90 -28.72 22.57
N VAL A 141 13.91 -29.93 21.99
CA VAL A 141 14.91 -30.31 20.98
C VAL A 141 14.84 -29.39 19.76
N LYS A 142 13.64 -29.18 19.20
CA LYS A 142 13.44 -28.28 18.05
C LYS A 142 13.78 -26.84 18.38
N PHE A 143 13.35 -26.37 19.55
CA PHE A 143 13.67 -25.04 20.07
C PHE A 143 15.19 -24.84 20.24
N THR A 144 15.91 -25.90 20.61
CA THR A 144 17.38 -25.87 20.69
C THR A 144 18.04 -25.83 19.30
N MET A 145 17.49 -26.55 18.33
CA MET A 145 18.03 -26.62 16.97
C MET A 145 17.72 -25.40 16.09
N THR A 146 16.59 -24.71 16.32
CA THR A 146 16.27 -23.50 15.55
C THR A 146 17.17 -22.33 15.95
N THR A 147 17.37 -21.36 15.07
CA THR A 147 18.01 -20.07 15.40
C THR A 147 16.98 -19.05 15.83
N GLU A 148 15.77 -19.17 15.29
CA GLU A 148 14.74 -18.15 15.25
C GLU A 148 13.35 -18.77 15.36
N MET A 149 12.40 -17.99 15.87
CA MET A 149 11.02 -18.37 16.08
C MET A 149 10.14 -17.53 15.16
N GLN A 150 9.34 -18.20 14.34
CA GLN A 150 8.39 -17.55 13.44
C GLN A 150 6.97 -17.82 13.93
N ARG A 151 6.11 -16.79 13.95
CA ARG A 151 4.74 -16.90 14.45
C ARG A 151 3.97 -18.05 13.80
N ASP A 152 4.07 -18.14 12.47
CA ASP A 152 3.25 -19.04 11.66
C ASP A 152 3.96 -20.35 11.31
N ASP A 153 5.15 -20.59 11.86
CA ASP A 153 5.85 -21.86 11.72
C ASP A 153 5.11 -22.98 12.45
N VAL A 154 4.99 -24.14 11.79
CA VAL A 154 4.20 -25.27 12.27
C VAL A 154 4.71 -25.82 13.60
N ASP A 155 6.03 -25.81 13.81
CA ASP A 155 6.64 -26.32 15.03
C ASP A 155 6.48 -25.32 16.19
N THR A 156 6.52 -24.03 15.89
CA THR A 156 6.21 -22.96 16.86
C THR A 156 4.75 -23.06 17.33
N GLN A 157 3.80 -23.20 16.41
CA GLN A 157 2.37 -23.35 16.71
C GLN A 157 2.10 -24.63 17.52
N ALA A 158 2.71 -25.76 17.13
CA ALA A 158 2.59 -27.02 17.86
C ALA A 158 3.16 -26.92 19.29
N GLY A 159 4.31 -26.25 19.46
CA GLY A 159 4.91 -26.01 20.77
C GLY A 159 4.03 -25.18 21.70
N LEU A 160 3.48 -24.07 21.19
CA LEU A 160 2.53 -23.24 21.95
C LEU A 160 1.24 -24.00 22.30
N GLY A 161 0.72 -24.82 21.38
CA GLY A 161 -0.44 -25.68 21.64
C GLY A 161 -0.17 -26.70 22.74
N ALA A 162 1.00 -27.33 22.75
CA ALA A 162 1.39 -28.28 23.78
C ALA A 162 1.52 -27.61 25.16
N LEU A 163 2.15 -26.43 25.23
CA LEU A 163 2.24 -25.64 26.47
C LEU A 163 0.84 -25.26 27.00
N ALA A 164 -0.07 -24.83 26.12
CA ALA A 164 -1.45 -24.53 26.51
C ALA A 164 -2.21 -25.77 27.02
N ALA A 165 -2.08 -26.92 26.34
CA ALA A 165 -2.75 -28.16 26.74
C ALA A 165 -2.33 -28.66 28.12
N LEU A 166 -1.11 -28.32 28.54
CA LEU A 166 -0.57 -28.63 29.87
C LEU A 166 -0.92 -27.58 30.94
N GLY A 167 -1.65 -26.52 30.57
CA GLY A 167 -1.96 -25.41 31.48
C GLY A 167 -0.75 -24.51 31.79
N LEU A 168 0.31 -24.60 31.00
CA LEU A 168 1.55 -23.83 31.21
C LEU A 168 1.50 -22.45 30.55
N LEU A 169 0.42 -22.12 29.83
CA LEU A 169 0.12 -20.78 29.33
C LEU A 169 -1.14 -20.24 30.02
N PRO A 170 -1.03 -19.59 31.20
CA PRO A 170 -2.18 -19.08 31.93
C PRO A 170 -3.09 -18.16 31.12
N ASN A 171 -2.52 -17.35 30.22
CA ASN A 171 -3.28 -16.45 29.35
C ASN A 171 -3.67 -17.07 28.00
N GLY A 172 -3.30 -18.33 27.77
CA GLY A 172 -3.56 -19.06 26.53
C GLY A 172 -2.65 -18.68 25.35
N THR A 173 -2.70 -19.50 24.30
CA THR A 173 -1.91 -19.32 23.07
C THR A 173 -2.28 -18.03 22.33
N GLN A 174 -3.56 -17.67 22.28
CA GLN A 174 -4.01 -16.51 21.50
C GLN A 174 -3.39 -15.20 22.00
N ALA A 175 -3.23 -15.03 23.31
CA ALA A 175 -2.58 -13.85 23.88
C ALA A 175 -1.15 -13.65 23.36
N ILE A 176 -0.41 -14.74 23.13
CA ILE A 176 0.95 -14.70 22.57
C ILE A 176 0.91 -14.33 21.08
N LEU A 177 -0.04 -14.88 20.32
CA LEU A 177 -0.19 -14.60 18.89
C LEU A 177 -0.61 -13.15 18.63
N ASP A 178 -1.49 -12.61 19.45
CA ASP A 178 -1.96 -11.22 19.35
C ASP A 178 -0.88 -10.22 19.78
N ALA A 179 -0.06 -10.59 20.77
CA ALA A 179 1.07 -9.78 21.22
C ALA A 179 2.34 -9.97 20.38
N TRP A 180 2.31 -10.81 19.34
CA TRP A 180 3.48 -11.06 18.50
C TRP A 180 3.88 -9.78 17.77
N PRO A 181 5.12 -9.29 17.91
CA PRO A 181 5.52 -8.03 17.28
C PRO A 181 5.37 -8.09 15.75
N THR A 182 4.87 -7.02 15.14
CA THR A 182 4.78 -6.89 13.68
C THR A 182 5.65 -5.73 13.19
N GLY A 183 6.21 -5.86 11.99
CA GLY A 183 7.05 -4.84 11.35
C GLY A 183 6.47 -4.27 10.07
#